data_AF-A0A060C104-F1
#
_entry.id   AF-A0A060C104-F1
#
_cell.length_a   1.000
_cell.length_b   1.000
_cell.length_c   1.000
_cell.angle_alpha   90.00
_cell.angle_beta   90.00
_cell.angle_gamma   90.00
#
_symmetry.space_group_name_H-M   'P 1'
#
loop_
_entity.id
_entity.type
_entity.pdbx_description
1 polymer ?
#
loop_
_entity_poly.entity_id
_entity_poly.type
_entity_poly.pdbx_seq_one_letter_code
_entity_poly.pdbx_strand_id
1 'polypeptide(L)'
;NGGLPAWLLADPTIGVRRSEPHYMAELTDYLEHVYDVVRDLQIDRGGPVILVQIENEYGAYGSDKEYLRQLVDITRRCGVSVPLMTVDQPEDDMLDNGSLPGLLLTGSFGSRSRERLATLRRHRPTGPLMASEFWDGWFDQWGAPHHTT
;
A
#
# COMPACT_ATOMS: atom_id res chain seq x y z
N ASN A 1 -1.62 13.09 -9.42
CA ASN A 1 -2.76 12.18 -9.17
C ASN A 1 -2.35 10.82 -8.61
N GLY A 2 -1.06 10.53 -8.35
CA GLY A 2 -0.66 9.29 -7.66
C GLY A 2 -1.11 7.99 -8.36
N GLY A 3 -1.13 7.97 -9.70
CA GLY A 3 -1.62 6.83 -10.48
C GLY A 3 -3.13 6.78 -10.71
N LEU A 4 -3.92 7.61 -10.00
CA LEU A 4 -5.38 7.68 -10.23
C LEU A 4 -5.70 8.29 -11.61
N PRO A 5 -6.67 7.71 -12.34
CA PRO A 5 -7.06 8.21 -13.66
C PRO A 5 -7.71 9.59 -13.56
N ALA A 6 -7.39 10.48 -14.51
CA ALA A 6 -7.85 11.87 -14.47
C ALA A 6 -9.38 12.02 -14.55
N TRP A 7 -10.07 11.11 -15.27
CA TRP A 7 -11.53 11.14 -15.39
C TRP A 7 -12.23 10.86 -14.06
N LEU A 8 -11.61 10.11 -13.15
CA LEU A 8 -12.15 9.85 -11.82
C LEU A 8 -12.22 11.14 -11.01
N LEU A 9 -11.23 12.02 -11.20
CA LEU A 9 -11.14 13.31 -10.51
C LEU A 9 -11.91 14.44 -11.22
N ALA A 10 -12.58 14.14 -12.34
CA ALA A 10 -13.43 15.11 -13.03
C ALA A 10 -14.69 15.44 -12.21
N ASP A 11 -15.14 14.50 -11.37
CA ASP A 11 -16.12 14.77 -10.32
C ASP A 11 -15.39 15.25 -9.05
N PRO A 12 -15.50 16.53 -8.67
CA PRO A 12 -14.82 17.05 -7.49
C PRO A 12 -15.42 16.56 -6.17
N THR A 13 -16.58 15.89 -6.21
CA THR A 13 -17.27 15.38 -5.01
C THR A 13 -16.87 13.96 -4.65
N ILE A 14 -16.14 13.27 -5.54
CA ILE A 14 -15.77 11.87 -5.36
C ILE A 14 -14.88 11.69 -4.13
N GLY A 15 -15.19 10.65 -3.37
CA GLY A 15 -14.45 10.29 -2.18
C GLY A 15 -13.26 9.39 -2.47
N VAL A 16 -12.14 9.94 -2.92
CA VAL A 16 -10.96 9.11 -3.22
C VAL A 16 -10.33 8.52 -1.96
N ARG A 17 -9.84 7.28 -2.09
CA ARG A 17 -9.12 6.53 -1.05
C ARG A 17 -9.92 6.45 0.27
N ARG A 18 -11.21 6.12 0.16
CA ARG A 18 -12.10 5.80 1.28
C ARG A 18 -13.20 4.86 0.79
N SER A 19 -14.03 4.36 1.71
CA SER A 19 -15.18 3.48 1.41
C SER A 19 -16.36 4.22 0.75
N GLU A 20 -16.06 5.08 -0.23
CA GLU A 20 -17.07 5.78 -1.02
C GLU A 20 -17.52 4.88 -2.18
N PRO A 21 -18.84 4.61 -2.34
CA PRO A 21 -19.33 3.62 -3.29
C PRO A 21 -18.91 3.82 -4.75
N HIS A 22 -18.91 5.06 -5.26
CA HIS A 22 -18.54 5.31 -6.65
C HIS A 22 -17.04 5.05 -6.86
N TYR A 23 -16.19 5.59 -5.99
CA TYR A 23 -14.76 5.31 -6.00
C TYR A 23 -14.46 3.80 -5.91
N MET A 24 -15.16 3.08 -5.02
CA MET A 24 -14.97 1.64 -4.85
C MET A 24 -15.42 0.83 -6.07
N ALA A 25 -16.49 1.24 -6.75
CA ALA A 25 -16.93 0.59 -7.99
C ALA A 25 -15.88 0.70 -9.09
N GLU A 26 -15.39 1.92 -9.36
CA GLU A 26 -14.36 2.18 -10.36
C GLU A 26 -13.03 1.47 -10.04
N LEU A 27 -12.65 1.48 -8.76
CA LEU A 27 -11.44 0.79 -8.31
C LEU A 27 -11.57 -0.74 -8.41
N THR A 28 -12.75 -1.29 -8.12
CA THR A 28 -13.00 -2.74 -8.23
C THR A 28 -12.87 -3.19 -9.68
N ASP A 29 -13.51 -2.49 -10.62
CA ASP A 29 -13.43 -2.82 -12.04
C ASP A 29 -11.97 -2.81 -12.54
N TYR A 30 -11.22 -1.75 -12.17
CA TYR A 30 -9.79 -1.67 -12.50
C TYR A 30 -8.97 -2.83 -11.90
N LEU A 31 -9.14 -3.11 -10.59
CA LEU A 31 -8.36 -4.15 -9.92
C LEU A 31 -8.68 -5.56 -10.42
N GLU A 32 -9.92 -5.84 -10.82
CA GLU A 32 -10.29 -7.13 -11.42
C GLU A 32 -9.48 -7.39 -12.69
N HIS A 33 -9.33 -6.39 -13.56
CA HIS A 33 -8.49 -6.50 -14.76
C HIS A 33 -6.99 -6.62 -14.45
N VAL A 34 -6.49 -5.89 -13.45
CA VAL A 34 -5.08 -6.03 -13.01
C VAL A 34 -4.83 -7.44 -12.51
N TYR A 35 -5.72 -7.97 -11.66
CA TYR A 35 -5.52 -9.27 -11.06
C TYR A 35 -5.75 -10.43 -12.02
N ASP A 36 -6.50 -10.26 -13.10
CA ASP A 36 -6.53 -11.26 -14.18
C ASP A 36 -5.15 -11.50 -14.82
N VAL A 37 -4.30 -10.47 -14.87
CA VAL A 37 -2.89 -10.60 -15.31
C VAL A 37 -2.02 -11.20 -14.22
N VAL A 38 -2.17 -10.73 -12.98
CA VAL A 38 -1.30 -11.12 -11.85
C VAL A 38 -1.58 -12.54 -11.38
N ARG A 39 -2.83 -13.01 -11.46
CA ARG A 39 -3.30 -14.27 -10.85
C ARG A 39 -2.39 -15.44 -11.19
N ASP A 40 -2.08 -15.65 -12.46
CA ASP A 40 -1.31 -16.81 -12.93
C ASP A 40 0.22 -16.61 -12.85
N LEU A 41 0.67 -15.41 -12.45
CA LEU A 41 2.08 -15.06 -12.23
C LEU A 41 2.52 -15.26 -10.77
N GLN A 42 1.66 -15.77 -9.90
CA GLN A 42 1.98 -16.03 -8.50
C GLN A 42 2.93 -17.22 -8.34
N ILE A 43 3.78 -17.18 -7.32
CA ILE A 43 4.80 -18.20 -7.07
C ILE A 43 4.24 -19.60 -6.80
N ASP A 44 3.07 -19.69 -6.18
CA ASP A 44 2.34 -20.94 -5.98
C ASP A 44 1.69 -21.49 -7.27
N ARG A 45 1.77 -20.72 -8.37
CA ARG A 45 1.35 -21.11 -9.72
C ARG A 45 2.52 -21.15 -10.71
N GLY A 46 3.75 -21.12 -10.20
CA GLY A 46 4.98 -21.21 -10.99
C GLY A 46 5.48 -19.87 -11.56
N GLY A 47 4.86 -18.74 -11.19
CA GLY A 47 5.30 -17.40 -11.59
C GLY A 47 6.22 -16.71 -10.58
N PRO A 48 6.63 -15.45 -10.85
CA PRO A 48 7.59 -14.73 -10.01
C PRO A 48 6.98 -13.89 -8.86
N VAL A 49 5.66 -13.71 -8.81
CA VAL A 49 5.02 -12.83 -7.82
C VAL A 49 4.96 -13.52 -6.46
N ILE A 50 5.58 -12.91 -5.43
CA ILE A 50 5.68 -13.47 -4.07
C ILE A 50 4.94 -12.69 -2.99
N LEU A 51 4.59 -11.43 -3.25
CA LEU A 51 3.90 -10.51 -2.34
C LEU A 51 3.03 -9.55 -3.17
N VAL A 52 1.91 -9.10 -2.60
CA VAL A 52 1.07 -8.04 -3.16
C VAL A 52 0.77 -7.00 -2.07
N GLN A 53 0.92 -5.72 -2.40
CA GLN A 53 0.67 -4.62 -1.47
C GLN A 53 -0.80 -4.15 -1.56
N ILE A 54 -1.40 -3.87 -0.41
CA ILE A 54 -2.72 -3.26 -0.27
C ILE A 54 -2.53 -1.80 0.12
N GLU A 55 -3.03 -0.90 -0.75
CA GLU A 55 -2.86 0.55 -0.60
C GLU A 55 -1.37 0.97 -0.51
N ASN A 56 -1.07 2.24 -0.27
CA ASN A 56 0.28 2.79 -0.20
C ASN A 56 0.33 3.96 0.78
N GLU A 57 1.07 3.78 1.88
CA GLU A 57 1.20 4.78 2.95
C GLU A 57 -0.16 5.37 3.35
N TYR A 58 -1.16 4.49 3.51
CA TYR A 58 -2.54 4.92 3.72
C TYR A 58 -2.70 5.68 5.03
N GLY A 59 -1.92 5.35 6.07
CA GLY A 59 -1.96 6.04 7.36
C GLY A 59 -1.51 7.50 7.28
N ALA A 60 -0.76 7.88 6.25
CA ALA A 60 -0.44 9.29 5.97
C ALA A 60 -1.60 10.05 5.31
N TYR A 61 -2.63 9.34 4.82
CA TYR A 61 -3.78 9.91 4.13
C TYR A 61 -5.08 9.81 4.94
N GLY A 62 -5.37 8.65 5.54
CA GLY A 62 -6.62 8.38 6.21
C GLY A 62 -6.57 7.15 7.11
N SER A 63 -7.71 6.84 7.72
CA SER A 63 -7.85 5.77 8.71
C SER A 63 -9.09 4.89 8.48
N ASP A 64 -9.70 4.97 7.30
CA ASP A 64 -10.85 4.15 6.94
C ASP A 64 -10.46 2.67 6.82
N LYS A 65 -10.72 1.90 7.88
CA LYS A 65 -10.45 0.46 7.92
C LYS A 65 -11.39 -0.34 7.03
N GLU A 66 -12.58 0.17 6.75
CA GLU A 66 -13.53 -0.52 5.89
C GLU A 66 -13.06 -0.46 4.43
N TYR A 67 -12.53 0.69 4.01
CA TYR A 67 -11.84 0.79 2.73
C TYR A 67 -10.74 -0.27 2.56
N LEU A 68 -9.81 -0.35 3.52
CA LEU A 68 -8.73 -1.34 3.46
C LEU A 68 -9.25 -2.78 3.42
N ARG A 69 -10.33 -3.11 4.16
CA ARG A 69 -10.93 -4.45 4.14
C ARG A 69 -11.49 -4.78 2.77
N GLN A 70 -12.20 -3.84 2.15
CA GLN A 70 -12.73 -4.05 0.80
C GLN A 70 -11.62 -4.28 -0.23
N LEU A 71 -10.48 -3.59 -0.13
CA LEU A 71 -9.32 -3.86 -0.99
C LEU A 71 -8.77 -5.29 -0.81
N VAL A 72 -8.66 -5.74 0.44
CA VAL A 72 -8.25 -7.12 0.74
C VAL A 72 -9.24 -8.11 0.14
N ASP A 73 -10.54 -7.90 0.34
CA ASP A 73 -11.59 -8.79 -0.14
C ASP A 73 -11.62 -8.88 -1.66
N ILE A 74 -11.53 -7.75 -2.36
CA ILE A 74 -11.41 -7.70 -3.83
C ILE A 74 -10.17 -8.51 -4.27
N THR A 75 -9.00 -8.19 -3.69
CA THR A 75 -7.73 -8.83 -4.03
C THR A 75 -7.79 -10.35 -3.84
N ARG A 76 -8.35 -10.83 -2.73
CA ARG A 76 -8.52 -12.26 -2.44
C ARG A 76 -9.54 -12.90 -3.38
N ARG A 77 -10.68 -12.25 -3.64
CA ARG A 77 -11.71 -12.75 -4.56
C ARG A 77 -11.17 -12.94 -5.99
N CYS A 78 -10.26 -12.08 -6.43
CA CYS A 78 -9.59 -12.20 -7.73
C CYS A 78 -8.53 -13.31 -7.81
N GLY A 79 -8.32 -14.06 -6.72
CA GLY A 79 -7.44 -15.24 -6.71
C GLY A 79 -6.00 -14.96 -6.33
N VAL A 80 -5.70 -13.80 -5.73
CA VAL A 80 -4.39 -13.53 -5.12
C VAL A 80 -4.25 -14.35 -3.83
N SER A 81 -3.37 -15.34 -3.84
CA SER A 81 -3.07 -16.29 -2.76
C SER A 81 -1.78 -15.98 -2.02
N VAL A 82 -0.83 -15.27 -2.64
CA VAL A 82 0.41 -14.84 -1.97
C VAL A 82 0.14 -13.94 -0.76
N PRO A 83 1.10 -13.79 0.19
CA PRO A 83 0.90 -12.90 1.32
C PRO A 83 0.64 -11.45 0.89
N LEU A 84 -0.32 -10.82 1.57
CA LEU A 84 -0.64 -9.41 1.38
C LEU A 84 0.14 -8.58 2.39
N MET A 85 0.55 -7.37 2.00
CA MET A 85 1.28 -6.43 2.85
C MET A 85 0.69 -5.03 2.79
N THR A 86 0.97 -4.23 3.83
CA THR A 86 0.79 -2.77 3.81
C THR A 86 2.15 -2.11 4.06
N VAL A 87 2.28 -0.86 3.65
CA VAL A 87 3.46 -0.03 3.89
C VAL A 87 3.02 1.32 4.43
N ASP A 88 3.69 1.78 5.48
CA ASP A 88 3.54 3.11 6.05
C ASP A 88 4.88 3.55 6.65
N GLN A 89 5.05 4.85 6.86
CA GLN A 89 6.21 5.34 7.59
C GLN A 89 6.14 4.86 9.05
N PRO A 90 7.26 4.47 9.69
CA PRO A 90 7.24 4.00 11.08
C PRO A 90 7.01 5.14 12.09
N GLU A 91 5.78 5.62 12.12
CA GLU A 91 5.15 6.53 13.07
C GLU A 91 3.89 5.84 13.58
N ASP A 92 3.65 5.90 14.90
CA ASP A 92 2.64 5.04 15.52
C ASP A 92 1.24 5.24 14.91
N ASP A 93 0.81 6.49 14.69
CA ASP A 93 -0.49 6.79 14.07
C ASP A 93 -0.59 6.31 12.61
N MET A 94 0.48 6.42 11.82
CA MET A 94 0.46 5.96 10.42
C MET A 94 0.36 4.44 10.34
N LEU A 95 1.13 3.73 11.17
CA LEU A 95 1.06 2.28 11.25
C LEU A 95 -0.32 1.81 11.75
N ASP A 96 -0.88 2.50 12.76
CA ASP A 96 -2.21 2.19 13.28
C ASP A 96 -3.31 2.46 12.26
N ASN A 97 -3.20 3.53 11.45
CA ASN A 97 -4.21 3.92 10.47
C ASN A 97 -4.11 3.16 9.14
N GLY A 98 -2.91 2.83 8.67
CA GLY A 98 -2.66 2.18 7.39
C GLY A 98 -2.62 0.65 7.41
N SER A 99 -2.58 0.02 8.59
CA SER A 99 -2.51 -1.44 8.70
C SER A 99 -3.86 -2.16 8.83
N LEU A 100 -3.88 -3.47 8.57
CA LEU A 100 -4.98 -4.35 8.94
C LEU A 100 -4.46 -5.64 9.58
N PRO A 101 -5.17 -6.23 10.55
CA PRO A 101 -4.84 -7.55 11.08
C PRO A 101 -4.75 -8.60 9.97
N GLY A 102 -3.72 -9.45 10.02
CA GLY A 102 -3.50 -10.53 9.06
C GLY A 102 -2.64 -10.16 7.85
N LEU A 103 -2.37 -8.88 7.60
CA LEU A 103 -1.46 -8.42 6.54
C LEU A 103 -0.04 -8.30 7.08
N LEU A 104 0.97 -8.41 6.21
CA LEU A 104 2.36 -8.09 6.53
C LEU A 104 2.53 -6.56 6.65
N LEU A 105 2.82 -6.06 7.86
CA LEU A 105 3.14 -4.66 8.08
C LEU A 105 4.60 -4.39 7.75
N THR A 106 4.86 -3.51 6.79
CA THR A 106 6.20 -3.10 6.35
C THR A 106 6.40 -1.61 6.54
N GLY A 107 7.66 -1.16 6.55
CA GLY A 107 7.99 0.25 6.75
C GLY A 107 8.56 0.90 5.51
N SER A 108 8.32 2.21 5.41
CA SER A 108 8.93 3.10 4.43
C SER A 108 9.79 4.15 5.15
N PHE A 109 11.10 4.16 4.89
CA PHE A 109 12.05 5.09 5.52
C PHE A 109 13.43 5.09 4.84
N GLY A 110 14.14 6.22 4.83
CA GLY A 110 15.50 6.32 4.24
C GLY A 110 16.66 6.22 5.23
N SER A 111 16.41 6.29 6.55
CA SER A 111 17.48 6.29 7.56
C SER A 111 16.97 5.87 8.94
N ARG A 112 17.87 5.90 9.96
CA ARG A 112 17.57 5.52 11.35
C ARG A 112 16.95 4.12 11.46
N SER A 113 17.42 3.19 10.64
CA SER A 113 16.78 1.88 10.44
C SER A 113 16.53 1.11 11.74
N ARG A 114 17.44 1.16 12.72
CA ARG A 114 17.25 0.50 14.02
C ARG A 114 16.01 1.00 14.77
N GLU A 115 15.81 2.31 14.78
CA GLU A 115 14.67 2.94 15.45
C GLU A 115 13.38 2.69 14.69
N ARG A 116 13.41 2.84 13.36
CA ARG A 116 12.27 2.61 12.47
C ARG A 116 11.78 1.16 12.55
N LEU A 117 12.72 0.20 12.52
CA LEU A 117 12.43 -1.23 12.71
C LEU A 117 11.95 -1.54 14.14
N ALA A 118 12.43 -0.81 15.16
CA ALA A 118 11.94 -0.96 16.53
C ALA A 118 10.49 -0.49 16.68
N THR A 119 10.12 0.62 16.01
CA THR A 119 8.72 1.07 15.93
C THR A 119 7.85 0.02 15.24
N LEU A 120 8.25 -0.50 14.07
CA LEU A 120 7.53 -1.61 13.42
C LEU A 120 7.38 -2.84 14.33
N ARG A 121 8.40 -3.20 15.11
CA ARG A 121 8.34 -4.35 16.02
C ARG A 121 7.32 -4.17 17.15
N ARG A 122 7.07 -2.95 17.63
CA ARG A 122 6.01 -2.69 18.63
C ARG A 122 4.62 -2.97 18.07
N HIS A 123 4.39 -2.59 16.80
CA HIS A 123 3.13 -2.81 16.08
C HIS A 123 2.97 -4.24 15.56
N ARG A 124 4.08 -4.92 15.29
CA ARG A 124 4.12 -6.32 14.86
C ARG A 124 5.14 -7.13 15.68
N PRO A 125 4.75 -7.66 16.85
CA PRO A 125 5.67 -8.35 17.77
C PRO A 125 6.36 -9.59 17.19
N THR A 126 5.76 -10.23 16.18
CA THR A 126 6.28 -11.48 15.55
C THR A 126 6.42 -11.36 14.04
N GLY A 127 7.14 -12.31 13.42
CA GLY A 127 7.38 -12.33 11.98
C GLY A 127 8.48 -11.38 11.51
N PRO A 128 8.68 -11.29 10.18
CA PRO A 128 9.77 -10.51 9.59
C PRO A 128 9.56 -9.01 9.77
N LEU A 129 10.67 -8.27 9.82
CA LEU A 129 10.69 -6.82 9.67
C LEU A 129 11.25 -6.51 8.28
N MET A 130 10.57 -5.64 7.55
CA MET A 130 10.93 -5.30 6.18
C MET A 130 10.78 -3.80 5.97
N ALA A 131 11.82 -3.18 5.42
CA ALA A 131 11.70 -1.90 4.73
C ALA A 131 11.30 -2.21 3.30
N SER A 132 10.06 -1.92 2.93
CA SER A 132 9.57 -2.10 1.56
C SER A 132 9.97 -0.94 0.67
N GLU A 133 10.14 0.23 1.28
CA GLU A 133 10.82 1.37 0.68
C GLU A 133 11.99 1.78 1.58
N PHE A 134 13.20 1.70 1.03
CA PHE A 134 14.39 2.26 1.66
C PHE A 134 14.91 3.38 0.76
N TRP A 135 14.55 4.62 1.10
CA TRP A 135 14.91 5.79 0.29
C TRP A 135 16.40 6.11 0.45
N ASP A 136 17.21 5.57 -0.46
CA ASP A 136 18.66 5.78 -0.57
C ASP A 136 19.03 7.03 -1.40
N GLY A 137 18.01 7.70 -1.94
CA GLY A 137 18.05 8.95 -2.67
C GLY A 137 16.76 9.74 -2.46
N TRP A 138 16.61 10.85 -3.18
CA TRP A 138 15.36 11.61 -3.19
C TRP A 138 15.06 12.16 -4.59
N PHE A 139 13.80 12.55 -4.81
CA PHE A 139 13.38 13.16 -6.08
C PHE A 139 13.64 14.66 -6.08
N ASP A 140 13.84 15.23 -7.27
CA ASP A 140 14.02 16.66 -7.45
C ASP A 140 12.73 17.38 -7.82
N GLN A 141 12.74 18.70 -7.62
CA GLN A 141 11.69 19.60 -8.06
C GLN A 141 12.29 20.71 -8.92
N TRP A 142 11.54 21.20 -9.90
CA TRP A 142 12.01 22.25 -10.82
C TRP A 142 12.50 23.48 -10.07
N GLY A 143 13.75 23.87 -10.33
CA GLY A 143 14.38 25.04 -9.71
C GLY A 143 14.94 24.81 -8.31
N ALA A 144 14.71 23.64 -7.69
CA ALA A 144 15.37 23.26 -6.44
C ALA A 144 16.79 22.74 -6.72
N PRO A 145 17.71 22.83 -5.74
CA PRO A 145 18.98 22.11 -5.80
C PRO A 145 18.76 20.60 -5.95
N HIS A 146 19.61 19.95 -6.74
CA HIS A 146 19.63 18.50 -6.85
C HIS A 146 19.92 17.84 -5.50
N HIS A 147 19.15 16.82 -5.13
CA HIS A 147 19.40 16.04 -3.92
C HIS A 147 20.63 15.14 -4.09
N THR A 148 21.61 15.28 -3.20
CA THR A 148 22.78 14.41 -3.12
C THR A 148 22.76 13.66 -1.78
N THR A 149 22.76 12.33 -1.83
CA THR A 149 22.81 11.44 -0.65
C THR A 149 24.21 10.92 -0.36
#